data_AF-A0A5E4N933-F1
#
_entry.id   AF-A0A5E4N933-F1
#
_cell.length_a   1.000
_cell.length_b   1.000
_cell.length_c   1.000
_cell.angle_alpha   90.00
_cell.angle_beta   90.00
_cell.angle_gamma   90.00
#
_symmetry.space_group_name_H-M   'P 1'
#
loop_
_entity.id
_entity.type
_entity.pdbx_description
1 polymer ?
#
loop_
_entity_poly.entity_id
_entity_poly.type
_entity_poly.pdbx_seq_one_letter_code
_entity_poly.pdbx_strand_id
1 'polypeptide(L)'
;MDDQRSQSSCHHATDVLNFGIDQILKSDNESDRQPKEKGKCAGRAVFTIAQKNWLEYYFQMEKYITKPNRKALASALGLTDLQVKVWFQNRRMKWRHATSSNA
;
A
#
# COMPACT_ATOMS: atom_id res chain seq x y z
N MET A 1 -5.53 -19.70 41.15
CA MET A 1 -6.43 -19.07 40.16
C MET A 1 -5.91 -17.66 40.01
N ASP A 2 -4.92 -17.52 39.15
CA ASP A 2 -4.06 -16.35 39.06
C ASP A 2 -4.78 -15.20 38.36
N ASP A 3 -5.15 -14.18 39.15
CA ASP A 3 -5.59 -12.88 38.70
C ASP A 3 -4.41 -12.11 38.09
N GLN A 4 -4.21 -12.29 36.79
CA GLN A 4 -3.18 -11.59 36.04
C GLN A 4 -3.71 -10.24 35.55
N ARG A 5 -3.72 -9.27 36.46
CA ARG A 5 -3.70 -7.86 36.10
C ARG A 5 -2.33 -7.56 35.50
N SER A 6 -2.25 -7.42 34.18
CA SER A 6 -1.11 -6.77 33.54
C SER A 6 -1.60 -5.58 32.71
N GLN A 7 -1.20 -4.40 33.18
CA GLN A 7 -1.35 -3.14 32.46
C GLN A 7 -0.39 -3.14 31.26
N SER A 8 -0.85 -2.78 30.06
CA SER A 8 0.04 -2.18 29.05
C SER A 8 -0.75 -1.36 28.03
N SER A 9 -0.84 -0.08 28.36
CA SER A 9 -0.48 1.06 27.52
C SER A 9 -0.95 1.04 26.05
N CYS A 10 -1.93 1.90 25.81
CA CYS A 10 -2.27 2.51 24.53
C CYS A 10 -1.01 3.06 23.84
N HIS A 11 -0.46 2.29 22.91
CA HIS A 11 0.64 2.73 22.06
C HIS A 11 0.16 2.87 20.61
N HIS A 12 0.11 4.13 20.18
CA HIS A 12 0.16 4.65 18.80
C HIS A 12 -1.17 4.97 18.09
N ALA A 13 -1.73 6.11 18.50
CA ALA A 13 -2.31 7.05 17.57
C ALA A 13 -1.22 7.55 16.58
N THR A 14 -1.63 7.67 15.31
CA THR A 14 -1.02 8.46 14.22
C THR A 14 0.41 8.13 13.78
N ASP A 15 0.59 7.03 13.03
CA ASP A 15 1.60 7.00 11.97
C ASP A 15 0.95 7.34 10.63
N VAL A 16 0.61 8.62 10.49
CA VAL A 16 0.33 9.21 9.18
C VAL A 16 1.68 9.30 8.44
N LEU A 17 1.87 8.38 7.50
CA LEU A 17 2.76 8.54 6.34
C LEU A 17 4.27 8.66 6.60
N ASN A 18 4.92 7.69 7.27
CA ASN A 18 6.38 7.60 7.17
C ASN A 18 6.97 6.20 7.45
N PHE A 19 6.69 5.21 6.61
CA PHE A 19 7.63 4.09 6.45
C PHE A 19 8.45 4.34 5.19
N GLY A 20 9.72 4.66 5.42
CA GLY A 20 10.70 5.20 4.47
C GLY A 20 10.70 4.54 3.11
N ILE A 21 10.65 5.39 2.08
CA ILE A 21 10.89 5.03 0.69
C ILE A 21 12.41 4.84 0.44
N ASP A 22 13.26 5.18 1.41
CA ASP A 22 14.73 5.19 1.30
C ASP A 22 15.40 3.81 1.21
N GLN A 23 14.65 2.69 1.26
CA GLN A 23 15.23 1.34 1.13
C GLN A 23 14.94 0.60 -0.19
N ILE A 24 14.17 1.15 -1.14
CA ILE A 24 13.73 0.36 -2.33
C ILE A 24 14.47 0.79 -3.60
N LEU A 25 15.80 0.86 -3.51
CA LEU A 25 16.71 0.92 -4.66
C LEU A 25 17.83 -0.13 -4.57
N LYS A 26 17.58 -1.28 -3.94
CA LYS A 26 18.47 -2.43 -4.04
C LYS A 26 17.68 -3.71 -4.38
N SER A 27 17.98 -4.20 -5.59
CA SER A 27 17.91 -5.52 -6.24
C SER A 27 17.34 -6.70 -5.42
N ASP A 28 16.63 -7.69 -6.01
CA ASP A 28 17.17 -8.60 -7.02
C ASP A 28 16.16 -9.14 -8.08
N ASN A 29 16.60 -9.08 -9.35
CA ASN A 29 16.45 -9.98 -10.53
C ASN A 29 15.21 -10.90 -10.69
N GLU A 30 14.55 -11.06 -11.84
CA GLU A 30 15.03 -11.30 -13.22
C GLU A 30 13.89 -11.04 -14.26
N SER A 31 14.27 -10.62 -15.48
CA SER A 31 13.48 -10.56 -16.74
C SER A 31 12.43 -9.44 -16.95
N ASP A 32 12.88 -8.25 -17.38
CA ASP A 32 12.43 -7.54 -18.61
C ASP A 32 13.06 -6.13 -18.63
N ARG A 33 14.03 -5.90 -19.53
CA ARG A 33 14.72 -4.60 -19.65
C ARG A 33 13.89 -3.66 -20.52
N GLN A 34 13.14 -2.74 -19.91
CA GLN A 34 12.74 -1.49 -20.59
C GLN A 34 13.52 -0.30 -20.01
N PRO A 35 14.31 0.44 -20.82
CA PRO A 35 14.97 1.65 -20.38
C PRO A 35 13.94 2.79 -20.35
N LYS A 36 13.61 3.30 -19.15
CA LYS A 36 12.87 4.57 -19.03
C LYS A 36 13.64 5.52 -18.11
N GLU A 37 14.19 6.51 -18.80
CA GLU A 37 14.88 7.74 -18.43
C GLU A 37 14.93 8.15 -16.95
N LYS A 38 16.16 8.48 -16.55
CA LYS A 38 16.56 9.09 -15.28
C LYS A 38 15.97 10.49 -15.14
N GLY A 39 15.64 10.87 -13.91
CA GLY A 39 15.74 12.25 -13.45
C GLY A 39 14.43 12.99 -13.26
N LYS A 40 13.65 12.60 -12.25
CA LYS A 40 12.73 13.52 -11.56
C LYS A 40 12.81 13.20 -10.08
N CYS A 41 13.21 14.18 -9.27
CA CYS A 41 13.12 14.12 -7.81
C CYS A 41 11.77 13.49 -7.43
N ALA A 42 11.80 12.38 -6.69
CA ALA A 42 10.61 11.59 -6.37
C ALA A 42 9.75 12.32 -5.33
N GLY A 43 9.19 13.47 -5.73
CA GLY A 43 8.04 14.05 -5.08
C GLY A 43 6.94 12.99 -5.00
N ARG A 44 6.21 13.00 -3.89
CA ARG A 44 5.12 12.05 -3.62
C ARG A 44 4.26 11.88 -4.88
N ALA A 45 4.31 10.69 -5.48
CA ALA A 45 3.51 10.39 -6.66
C ALA A 45 2.02 10.49 -6.29
N VAL A 46 1.26 11.33 -7.01
CA VAL A 46 -0.18 11.46 -6.85
C VAL A 46 -0.87 10.64 -7.93
N PHE A 47 -1.68 9.65 -7.51
CA PHE A 47 -2.48 8.88 -8.45
C PHE A 47 -3.56 9.75 -9.09
N THR A 48 -3.77 9.57 -10.39
CA THR A 48 -4.90 10.17 -11.12
C THR A 48 -6.23 9.66 -10.59
N ILE A 49 -7.32 10.36 -10.88
CA ILE A 49 -8.68 9.94 -10.49
C ILE A 49 -9.02 8.58 -11.11
N ALA A 50 -8.71 8.39 -12.40
CA ALA A 50 -8.93 7.12 -13.09
C ALA A 50 -8.17 5.95 -12.40
N GLN A 51 -6.89 6.15 -12.06
CA GLN A 51 -6.11 5.13 -11.34
C GLN A 51 -6.73 4.77 -10.00
N LYS A 52 -7.19 5.78 -9.22
CA LYS A 52 -7.86 5.54 -7.93
C LYS A 52 -9.16 4.76 -8.11
N ASN A 53 -9.96 5.09 -9.12
CA ASN A 53 -11.24 4.41 -9.38
C ASN A 53 -11.03 2.92 -9.70
N TRP A 54 -10.05 2.61 -10.55
CA TRP A 54 -9.70 1.22 -10.84
C TRP A 54 -9.17 0.49 -9.60
N LEU A 55 -8.29 1.12 -8.82
CA LEU A 55 -7.80 0.54 -7.57
C LEU A 55 -8.95 0.26 -6.58
N GLU A 56 -9.91 1.16 -6.47
CA GLU A 56 -11.10 0.99 -5.62
C GLU A 56 -12.02 -0.12 -6.12
N TYR A 57 -12.25 -0.20 -7.43
CA TYR A 57 -13.03 -1.26 -8.05
C TYR A 57 -12.45 -2.65 -7.71
N TYR A 58 -11.15 -2.84 -7.93
CA TYR A 58 -10.49 -4.09 -7.56
C TYR A 58 -10.52 -4.35 -6.05
N PHE A 59 -10.38 -3.32 -5.22
CA PHE A 59 -10.50 -3.46 -3.76
C PHE A 59 -11.91 -3.86 -3.31
N GLN A 60 -12.95 -3.45 -4.02
CA GLN A 60 -14.32 -3.88 -3.73
C GLN A 60 -14.48 -5.39 -3.96
N MET A 61 -13.90 -5.90 -5.04
CA MET A 61 -13.91 -7.33 -5.38
C MET A 61 -13.03 -8.16 -4.42
N GLU A 62 -11.81 -7.70 -4.15
CA GLU A 62 -10.82 -8.43 -3.36
C GLU A 62 -10.09 -7.49 -2.38
N LYS A 63 -10.31 -7.64 -1.07
CA LYS A 63 -9.65 -6.80 -0.05
C LYS A 63 -8.13 -7.04 0.05
N TYR A 64 -7.67 -8.16 -0.49
CA TYR A 64 -6.27 -8.61 -0.45
C TYR A 64 -5.83 -9.10 -1.83
N ILE A 65 -5.15 -8.26 -2.59
CA ILE A 65 -4.68 -8.63 -3.93
C ILE A 65 -3.49 -9.59 -3.88
N THR A 66 -3.57 -10.69 -4.64
CA THR A 66 -2.47 -11.67 -4.79
C THR A 66 -1.30 -11.10 -5.60
N LYS A 67 -0.10 -11.70 -5.47
CA LYS A 67 1.11 -11.28 -6.22
C LYS A 67 0.90 -11.22 -7.75
N PRO A 68 0.32 -12.22 -8.43
CA PRO A 68 0.09 -12.13 -9.88
C PRO A 68 -0.93 -11.04 -10.24
N ASN A 69 -2.06 -10.95 -9.53
CA ASN A 69 -3.08 -9.94 -9.78
C ASN A 69 -2.54 -8.52 -9.58
N ARG A 70 -1.67 -8.34 -8.58
CA ARG A 70 -1.03 -7.05 -8.29
C ARG A 70 -0.10 -6.61 -9.41
N LYS A 71 0.72 -7.52 -9.94
CA LYS A 71 1.58 -7.23 -11.09
C LYS A 71 0.76 -6.86 -12.32
N ALA A 72 -0.31 -7.60 -12.61
CA ALA A 72 -1.20 -7.31 -13.74
C ALA A 72 -1.85 -5.92 -13.60
N LEU A 73 -2.35 -5.59 -12.40
CA LEU A 73 -2.96 -4.29 -12.10
C LEU A 73 -1.95 -3.14 -12.19
N ALA A 74 -0.72 -3.36 -11.73
CA ALA A 74 0.36 -2.38 -11.84
C ALA A 74 0.68 -2.07 -13.31
N SER A 75 0.83 -3.09 -14.15
CA SER A 75 1.05 -2.93 -15.59
C SER A 75 -0.11 -2.21 -16.28
N ALA A 76 -1.36 -2.56 -15.93
CA ALA A 76 -2.55 -1.96 -16.53
C ALA A 76 -2.70 -0.46 -16.20
N LEU A 77 -2.28 -0.04 -15.00
CA LEU A 77 -2.41 1.34 -14.52
C LEU A 77 -1.14 2.19 -14.71
N GLY A 78 -0.07 1.61 -15.25
CA GLY A 78 1.24 2.25 -15.35
C GLY A 78 1.86 2.58 -13.99
N LEU A 79 1.61 1.73 -13.00
CA LEU A 79 2.12 1.85 -11.63
C LEU A 79 3.18 0.77 -11.34
N THR A 80 3.91 0.92 -10.25
CA THR A 80 4.82 -0.13 -9.76
C THR A 80 4.09 -1.11 -8.84
N ASP A 81 4.58 -2.36 -8.76
CA ASP A 81 4.06 -3.39 -7.84
C ASP A 81 4.01 -2.86 -6.39
N LEU A 82 5.02 -2.10 -5.99
CA LEU A 82 5.11 -1.46 -4.69
C LEU A 82 4.01 -0.41 -4.49
N GLN A 83 3.77 0.47 -5.46
CA GLN A 83 2.74 1.50 -5.37
C GLN A 83 1.36 0.88 -5.17
N VAL A 84 1.04 -0.18 -5.91
CA VAL A 84 -0.21 -0.92 -5.74
C VAL A 84 -0.24 -1.61 -4.37
N LYS A 85 0.85 -2.24 -3.94
CA LYS A 85 0.95 -2.87 -2.60
C LYS A 85 0.67 -1.87 -1.47
N VAL A 86 1.34 -0.72 -1.48
CA VAL A 86 1.19 0.34 -0.48
C VAL A 86 -0.22 0.92 -0.51
N TRP A 87 -0.79 1.14 -1.70
CA TRP A 87 -2.16 1.62 -1.82
C TRP A 87 -3.15 0.64 -1.18
N PHE A 88 -3.05 -0.68 -1.46
CA PHE A 88 -3.92 -1.69 -0.85
C PHE A 88 -3.74 -1.77 0.67
N GLN A 89 -2.52 -1.63 1.18
CA GLN A 89 -2.26 -1.55 2.62
C GLN A 89 -2.98 -0.34 3.24
N ASN A 90 -2.78 0.86 2.69
CA ASN A 90 -3.42 2.09 3.16
C ASN A 90 -4.95 2.01 3.06
N ARG A 91 -5.46 1.41 1.98
CA ARG A 91 -6.90 1.25 1.77
C ARG A 91 -7.53 0.36 2.84
N ARG A 92 -6.86 -0.75 3.21
CA ARG A 92 -7.29 -1.63 4.31
C ARG A 92 -7.27 -0.93 5.66
N MET A 93 -6.24 -0.12 5.95
CA MET A 93 -6.20 0.68 7.18
C MET A 93 -7.46 1.55 7.28
N LYS A 94 -7.76 2.31 6.23
CA LYS A 94 -8.96 3.15 6.17
C LYS A 94 -10.24 2.33 6.35
N TRP A 95 -10.33 1.17 5.69
CA TRP A 95 -11.51 0.30 5.81
C TRP A 95 -11.72 -0.20 7.24
N ARG A 96 -10.65 -0.66 7.92
CA ARG A 96 -10.73 -1.13 9.31
C ARG A 96 -11.09 -0.01 10.28
N HIS A 97 -10.55 1.20 10.09
CA HIS A 97 -10.90 2.34 10.94
C HIS A 97 -12.35 2.80 10.71
N ALA A 98 -12.87 2.71 9.48
CA ALA A 98 -14.26 3.01 9.19
C ALA A 98 -15.23 2.01 9.87
N THR A 99 -14.85 0.74 10.00
CA THR A 99 -15.67 -0.26 10.70
C THR A 99 -15.66 -0.11 12.22
N SER A 100 -14.60 0.47 12.80
CA SER A 100 -14.48 0.67 14.26
C SER A 100 -15.14 1.94 14.80
N SER A 101 -15.61 2.84 13.92
CA SER A 101 -16.24 4.11 14.31
C SER A 101 -17.77 4.04 14.45
N ASN A 102 -18.38 2.85 14.32
CA ASN A 102 -19.83 2.62 14.44
C ASN A 102 -20.17 1.70 15.64
N ALA A 103 -19.43 1.82 16.74
CA ALA A 103 -19.70 1.13 18.00
C ALA A 103 -19.87 2.14 19.13
#